data_AF-A0A9E1S5W6-F1
#
_entry.id   AF-A0A9E1S5W6-F1
#
_cell.length_a   1.000
_cell.length_b   1.000
_cell.length_c   1.000
_cell.angle_alpha   90.00
_cell.angle_beta   90.00
_cell.angle_gamma   90.00
#
_symmetry.space_group_name_H-M   'P 1'
#
loop_
_entity.id
_entity.type
_entity.pdbx_description
1 polymer ?
#
loop_
_entity_poly.entity_id
_entity_poly.type
_entity_poly.pdbx_seq_one_letter_code
_entity_poly.pdbx_strand_id
1 'polypeptide(L)' 'ADHAELLALAMARLSANGTLYFSTNHRRFKLDDAISDRWQVSDVTSASIPQDFARNRRIHACFRLTHA' A
#
# COMPACT_ATOMS: atom_id res chain seq x y z
N ALA A 1 6.89 4.91 11.29
CA ALA A 1 6.57 3.89 12.31
C ALA A 1 5.05 3.67 12.40
N ASP A 2 4.23 4.65 12.05
CA ASP A 2 2.78 4.60 12.31
C ASP A 2 1.96 3.78 11.30
N HIS A 3 2.46 3.54 10.09
CA HIS A 3 1.64 2.93 9.04
C HIS A 3 1.31 1.45 9.31
N ALA A 4 2.17 0.71 10.00
CA ALA A 4 1.92 -0.70 10.31
C ALA A 4 0.71 -0.89 11.24
N GLU A 5 0.57 -0.05 12.26
CA GLU A 5 -0.58 -0.08 13.17
C GLU A 5 -1.87 0.32 12.44
N LEU A 6 -1.82 1.39 11.65
CA LEU A 6 -2.98 1.85 10.86
C LEU A 6 -3.46 0.76 9.89
N LEU A 7 -2.52 0.09 9.22
CA LEU A 7 -2.85 -1.01 8.30
C LEU A 7 -3.41 -2.21 9.04
N ALA A 8 -2.89 -2.55 10.22
CA ALA A 8 -3.44 -3.62 11.05
C ALA A 8 -4.89 -3.34 11.49
N LEU A 9 -5.16 -2.12 11.96
CA LEU A 9 -6.50 -1.71 12.35
C LEU A 9 -7.49 -1.72 11.18
N ALA A 10 -7.03 -1.35 9.98
CA ALA A 10 -7.85 -1.38 8.78
C ALA A 10 -8.10 -2.82 8.28
N MET A 11 -7.07 -3.66 8.22
CA MET A 11 -7.17 -5.07 7.84
C MET A 11 -8.06 -5.87 8.79
N ALA A 12 -8.05 -5.56 10.09
CA ALA A 12 -8.93 -6.20 11.08
C ALA A 12 -10.43 -5.95 10.82
N ARG A 13 -10.79 -4.91 10.05
CA ARG A 13 -12.17 -4.56 9.67
C ARG A 13 -12.50 -4.95 8.23
N LEU A 14 -11.50 -5.38 7.46
CA LEU A 14 -11.67 -5.80 6.09
C LEU A 14 -12.28 -7.19 6.06
N SER A 15 -13.32 -7.40 5.23
CA SER A 15 -13.89 -8.72 5.01
C SER A 15 -12.84 -9.69 4.47
N ALA A 16 -13.04 -11.00 4.63
CA ALA A 16 -12.09 -12.03 4.18
C ALA A 16 -11.68 -11.88 2.70
N ASN A 17 -12.62 -11.49 1.83
CA ASN A 17 -12.38 -11.27 0.40
C ASN A 17 -12.18 -9.79 0.03
N GLY A 18 -12.09 -8.91 1.03
CA GLY A 18 -11.90 -7.49 0.82
C GLY A 18 -10.49 -7.17 0.32
N THR A 19 -10.35 -6.00 -0.29
CA THR A 19 -9.06 -5.47 -0.73
C THR A 19 -8.86 -4.09 -0.13
N LEU A 20 -7.70 -3.88 0.51
CA LEU A 20 -7.28 -2.58 1.00
C LEU A 20 -6.24 -1.99 0.05
N TYR A 21 -6.49 -0.77 -0.42
CA TYR A 21 -5.50 0.02 -1.12
C TYR A 21 -4.92 1.07 -0.18
N PHE A 22 -3.61 1.08 -0.02
CA PHE A 22 -2.88 2.07 0.76
C PHE A 22 -1.98 2.87 -0.16
N SER A 23 -2.12 4.20 -0.14
CA SER A 23 -1.29 5.11 -0.91
C SER A 23 -0.74 6.24 -0.05
N THR A 24 0.45 6.72 -0.40
CA THR A 24 1.11 7.82 0.29
C THR A 24 2.03 8.59 -0.65
N ASN A 25 2.08 9.91 -0.52
CA ASN A 25 2.97 10.78 -1.28
C ASN A 25 4.34 11.01 -0.60
N HIS A 26 4.62 10.28 0.49
CA HIS A 26 5.89 10.38 1.19
C HIS A 26 7.03 9.80 0.33
N ARG A 27 7.89 10.67 -0.22
CA ARG A 27 8.88 10.35 -1.27
C ARG A 27 9.89 9.25 -0.93
N ARG A 28 10.13 8.99 0.36
CA ARG A 28 11.05 7.96 0.86
C ARG A 28 10.31 6.88 1.65
N PHE A 29 9.02 6.72 1.39
CA PHE A 29 8.24 5.70 2.04
C PHE A 29 8.79 4.31 1.72
N LYS A 30 8.98 3.51 2.77
CA LYS A 30 9.23 2.08 2.67
C LYS A 30 8.14 1.41 3.49
N LEU A 31 7.46 0.42 2.88
CA LEU A 31 6.50 -0.41 3.61
C LEU A 31 7.27 -1.20 4.68
N ASP A 32 6.63 -1.45 5.82
CA ASP A 32 7.26 -2.23 6.88
C ASP A 32 7.25 -3.70 6.45
N ASP A 33 8.40 -4.35 6.52
CA ASP A 33 8.57 -5.72 6.03
C ASP A 33 7.65 -6.69 6.82
N ALA A 34 7.32 -6.37 8.08
CA ALA A 34 6.39 -7.14 8.90
C ALA A 34 4.94 -7.17 8.38
N ILE A 35 4.57 -6.25 7.48
CA ILE A 35 3.26 -6.25 6.81
C ILE A 35 3.19 -7.36 5.78
N SER A 36 4.27 -7.54 5.02
CA SER A 36 4.38 -8.59 4.00
C SER A 36 4.42 -9.99 4.61
N ASP A 37 4.82 -10.11 5.89
CA ASP A 37 4.76 -11.38 6.63
C ASP A 37 3.33 -11.77 7.06
N ARG A 38 2.39 -10.81 7.11
CA ARG A 38 1.03 -11.01 7.65
C ARG A 38 -0.06 -11.07 6.59
N TRP A 39 0.11 -10.36 5.47
CA TRP A 39 -0.89 -10.23 4.42
C TRP A 39 -0.26 -10.36 3.05
N GLN A 40 -1.08 -10.68 2.05
CA GLN A 40 -0.64 -10.63 0.67
C GLN A 40 -0.51 -9.17 0.25
N VAL A 41 0.70 -8.76 -0.13
CA VAL A 41 1.02 -7.38 -0.55
C VAL A 41 1.42 -7.37 -2.01
N SER A 42 0.87 -6.43 -2.78
CA SER A 42 1.31 -6.13 -4.15
C SER A 42 1.61 -4.64 -4.29
N ASP A 43 2.81 -4.31 -4.75
CA ASP A 43 3.13 -2.94 -5.16
C ASP A 43 2.44 -2.64 -6.49
N VAL A 44 1.49 -1.69 -6.45
CA VAL A 44 0.73 -1.23 -7.61
C VAL A 44 1.09 0.21 -8.00
N THR A 45 2.16 0.76 -7.43
CA THR A 45 2.61 2.16 -7.62
C THR A 45 2.76 2.52 -9.08
N SER A 46 3.36 1.64 -9.89
CA SER A 46 3.56 1.93 -11.31
C SER A 46 2.25 1.99 -12.09
N ALA A 47 1.27 1.17 -11.72
CA ALA A 47 -0.03 1.13 -12.38
C ALA A 47 -0.97 2.26 -11.91
N SER A 48 -0.74 2.81 -10.72
CA SER A 48 -1.54 3.90 -10.15
C SER A 48 -1.07 5.31 -10.54
N ILE A 49 0.05 5.45 -11.28
CA ILE A 49 0.55 6.74 -11.76
C ILE A 49 -0.11 7.07 -13.12
N PRO A 50 -0.92 8.15 -13.21
CA PRO A 50 -1.50 8.57 -14.48
C PRO A 50 -0.44 9.02 -15.49
N GLN A 51 -0.77 8.96 -16.79
CA GLN A 51 0.14 9.35 -17.87
C GLN A 51 0.65 10.80 -17.72
N ASP A 52 -0.19 11.71 -17.24
CA ASP A 52 0.16 13.12 -16.99
C ASP A 52 1.31 13.28 -15.98
N PHE A 53 1.53 12.27 -15.12
CA PHE A 53 2.61 12.22 -14.14
C PHE A 53 3.75 11.30 -14.56
N ALA A 54 3.79 10.80 -15.79
CA ALA A 54 4.81 9.86 -16.27
C ALA A 54 6.25 10.41 -16.17
N ARG A 55 6.42 11.74 -16.22
CA ARG A 55 7.73 12.40 -16.06
C ARG A 55 8.22 12.40 -14.60
N ASN A 56 7.33 12.22 -13.63
CA ASN A 56 7.66 12.16 -12.21
C ASN A 56 7.06 10.90 -11.57
N ARG A 57 7.75 9.78 -11.72
CA ARG A 57 7.29 8.48 -11.20
C ARG A 57 7.40 8.33 -9.68
N ARG A 58 7.93 9.34 -8.96
CA ARG A 58 8.08 9.35 -7.49
C ARG A 58 7.07 10.25 -6.79
N ILE A 59 5.88 10.43 -7.39
CA ILE A 59 4.80 11.25 -6.82
C ILE A 59 4.09 10.60 -5.64
N HIS A 60 4.04 9.26 -5.60
CA HIS A 60 3.46 8.49 -4.50
C HIS A 60 3.94 7.04 -4.56
N ALA A 61 3.64 6.28 -3.49
CA ALA A 61 3.67 4.83 -3.45
C ALA A 61 2.24 4.31 -3.24
N CYS A 62 1.91 3.16 -3.82
CA CYS A 62 0.60 2.52 -3.70
C CYS A 62 0.74 1.00 -3.58
N PHE A 63 0.07 0.44 -2.58
CA PHE A 63 0.10 -0.98 -2.26
C PHE A 63 -1.31 -1.53 -2.18
N ARG A 64 -1.50 -2.73 -2.71
CA ARG A 64 -2.72 -3.54 -2.55
C ARG A 64 -2.47 -4.60 -1.49
N LEU A 65 -3.33 -4.66 -0.49
CA LEU A 65 -3.29 -5.64 0.60
C LEU A 65 -4.58 -6.48 0.59
N THR A 66 -4.43 -7.79 0.76
CA THR A 66 -5.54 -8.74 0.95
C THR A 66 -5.22 -9.72 2.06
N HIS A 67 -6.24 -10.34 2.65
CA HIS A 67 -6.01 -11.49 3.53
C HIS A 67 -5.35 -12.63 2.75
N ALA A 68 -4.62 -13.49 3.48
CA ALA A 68 -3.94 -14.65 2.92
C ALA A 68 -4.92 -15.76 2.54
#